data_AF-A0AAW2UW58-F1
#
_entry.id   AF-A0AAW2UW58-F1
#
_cell.length_a   1.000
_cell.length_b   1.000
_cell.length_c   1.000
_cell.angle_alpha   90.00
_cell.angle_beta   90.00
_cell.angle_gamma   90.00
#
_symmetry.space_group_name_H-M   'P 1'
#
loop_
_entity.id
_entity.type
_entity.pdbx_description
1 polymer ?
#
loop_
_entity_poly.entity_id
_entity_poly.type
_entity_poly.pdbx_seq_one_letter_code
_entity_poly.pdbx_strand_id
1 'polypeptide(L)'
;MLNPVTGLEMRRLSEVQFLILFNHIIDRNWALEGCPWSFEKNTLILNSIGENENPLNVDLDWCEFSVHIHDLPLSKMNFGVASLIGNTLGKFWDGDGRV
;
A
#
# COMPACT_ATOMS: atom_id res chain seq x y z
N MET A 1 -11.00 2.62 -7.75
CA MET A 1 -11.50 1.33 -7.24
C MET A 1 -10.79 0.22 -8.02
N LEU A 2 -10.37 -0.86 -7.36
CA LEU A 2 -9.71 -2.00 -8.01
C LEU A 2 -10.57 -2.50 -9.18
N ASN A 3 -10.02 -2.49 -10.39
CA ASN A 3 -10.73 -2.85 -11.61
C ASN A 3 -9.93 -3.90 -12.39
N PRO A 4 -9.95 -5.17 -11.97
CA PRO A 4 -9.19 -6.23 -12.62
C PRO A 4 -9.74 -6.49 -14.03
N VAL A 5 -8.85 -6.74 -14.98
CA VAL A 5 -9.22 -7.04 -16.37
C VAL A 5 -9.88 -8.43 -16.48
N THR A 6 -9.38 -9.39 -15.71
CA THR A 6 -9.82 -10.80 -15.78
C THR A 6 -10.85 -11.15 -14.70
N GLY A 7 -11.20 -10.19 -13.85
CA GLY A 7 -12.06 -10.38 -12.69
C GLY A 7 -11.31 -10.85 -11.43
N LEU A 8 -12.04 -10.84 -10.32
CA LEU A 8 -11.60 -11.34 -9.02
C LEU A 8 -12.78 -11.97 -8.28
N GLU A 9 -12.48 -12.84 -7.32
CA GLU A 9 -13.41 -13.25 -6.27
C GLU A 9 -13.00 -12.60 -4.94
N MET A 10 -13.98 -12.27 -4.12
CA MET A 10 -13.73 -11.77 -2.76
C MET A 10 -14.47 -12.63 -1.74
N ARG A 11 -13.78 -13.02 -0.67
CA ARG A 11 -14.33 -13.80 0.43
C ARG A 11 -14.06 -13.08 1.74
N ARG A 12 -15.09 -12.93 2.58
CA ARG A 12 -14.90 -12.39 3.93
C ARG A 12 -14.29 -13.47 4.82
N LEU A 13 -13.20 -13.14 5.52
CA LEU A 13 -12.52 -14.04 6.45
C LEU A 13 -12.88 -13.74 7.92
N SER A 14 -13.03 -12.45 8.25
CA SER A 14 -13.42 -11.99 9.59
C SER A 14 -14.23 -10.70 9.48
N GLU A 15 -14.44 -10.00 10.61
CA GLU A 15 -15.18 -8.73 10.60
C GLU A 15 -14.52 -7.69 9.68
N VAL A 16 -13.18 -7.65 9.67
CA VAL A 16 -12.37 -6.62 8.99
C VAL A 16 -11.39 -7.18 7.96
N GLN A 17 -11.26 -8.52 7.83
CA GLN A 17 -10.35 -9.16 6.88
C GLN A 17 -11.10 -9.80 5.70
N PHE A 18 -10.53 -9.64 4.51
CA PHE A 18 -11.04 -10.16 3.26
C PHE A 18 -9.93 -10.85 2.46
N LEU A 19 -10.26 -11.97 1.83
CA LEU A 19 -9.42 -12.66 0.86
C LEU A 19 -9.85 -12.23 -0.54
N ILE A 20 -8.89 -11.76 -1.34
CA ILE A 20 -9.09 -11.43 -2.74
C ILE A 20 -8.35 -12.48 -3.59
N LEU A 21 -9.09 -13.20 -4.42
CA LEU A 21 -8.53 -14.13 -5.38
C LEU A 21 -8.60 -13.49 -6.77
N PHE A 22 -7.43 -13.11 -7.30
CA PHE A 22 -7.33 -12.58 -8.64
C PHE A 22 -7.25 -13.71 -9.67
N ASN A 23 -7.99 -13.59 -10.77
CA ASN A 23 -7.95 -14.57 -11.86
C ASN A 23 -6.64 -14.50 -12.66
N HIS A 24 -5.90 -13.39 -12.54
CA HIS A 24 -4.63 -13.20 -13.23
C HIS A 24 -3.61 -12.48 -12.36
N ILE A 25 -2.34 -12.89 -12.47
CA ILE A 25 -1.23 -12.35 -11.66
C ILE A 25 -0.97 -10.86 -11.93
N ILE A 26 -1.18 -10.39 -13.16
CA ILE A 26 -1.01 -8.97 -13.51
C ILE A 26 -2.02 -8.10 -12.74
N ASP A 27 -3.28 -8.52 -12.67
CA ASP A 27 -4.32 -7.80 -11.92
C ASP A 27 -3.96 -7.72 -10.41
N ARG A 28 -3.42 -8.80 -9.86
CA ARG A 28 -2.90 -8.84 -8.48
C ARG A 28 -1.72 -7.87 -8.29
N ASN A 29 -0.76 -7.87 -9.21
CA ASN A 29 0.43 -7.03 -9.07
C ASN A 29 0.07 -5.54 -9.15
N TRP A 30 -0.81 -5.16 -10.09
CA TRP A 30 -1.33 -3.80 -10.15
C TRP A 30 -2.11 -3.41 -8.89
N ALA A 31 -2.86 -4.34 -8.30
CA ALA A 31 -3.53 -4.09 -7.03
C ALA A 31 -2.51 -3.82 -5.90
N LEU A 32 -1.40 -4.54 -5.84
CA LEU A 32 -0.37 -4.33 -4.82
C LEU A 32 0.42 -3.03 -5.06
N GLU A 33 0.85 -2.79 -6.30
CA GLU A 33 1.60 -1.58 -6.70
C GLU A 33 0.78 -0.29 -6.56
N GLY A 34 -0.55 -0.37 -6.70
CA GLY A 34 -1.45 0.77 -6.58
C GLY A 34 -1.80 1.17 -5.15
N CYS A 35 -1.21 0.53 -4.13
CA CYS A 35 -1.46 0.88 -2.73
C CYS A 35 -1.00 2.32 -2.41
N PRO A 36 -1.69 3.01 -1.48
CA PRO A 36 -2.81 2.53 -0.68
C PRO A 36 -4.13 2.64 -1.45
N TRP A 37 -5.06 1.71 -1.21
CA TRP A 37 -6.43 1.83 -1.69
C TRP A 37 -7.32 2.44 -0.61
N SER A 38 -8.31 3.22 -1.02
CA SER A 38 -9.33 3.76 -0.12
C SER A 38 -10.71 3.26 -0.52
N PHE A 39 -11.50 2.83 0.46
CA PHE A 39 -12.91 2.45 0.32
C PHE A 39 -13.73 3.05 1.46
N GLU A 40 -14.76 3.84 1.13
CA GLU A 40 -15.62 4.50 2.12
C GLU A 40 -14.85 5.27 3.22
N LYS A 41 -13.78 5.99 2.83
CA LYS A 41 -12.87 6.72 3.73
C LYS A 41 -12.01 5.83 4.66
N ASN A 42 -12.02 4.52 4.46
CA ASN A 42 -11.11 3.58 5.11
C ASN A 42 -9.95 3.24 4.17
N THR A 43 -8.74 3.17 4.71
CA THR A 43 -7.57 2.67 3.98
C THR A 43 -7.56 1.15 4.00
N LEU A 44 -7.39 0.54 2.84
CA LEU A 44 -7.21 -0.90 2.71
C LEU A 44 -5.73 -1.23 2.80
N ILE A 45 -5.40 -2.15 3.69
CA ILE A 45 -4.08 -2.75 3.78
C ILE A 45 -4.13 -4.07 3.00
N LEU A 46 -3.31 -4.16 1.96
CA LEU A 46 -3.21 -5.34 1.11
C LEU A 46 -1.85 -5.98 1.32
N ASN A 47 -1.84 -7.28 1.56
CA ASN A 47 -0.62 -8.06 1.62
C ASN A 47 -0.81 -9.38 0.87
N SER A 48 0.28 -9.90 0.32
CA SER A 48 0.30 -11.19 -0.34
C SER A 48 0.35 -12.32 0.67
N ILE A 49 -0.41 -13.38 0.40
CA ILE A 49 -0.41 -14.59 1.22
C ILE A 49 0.64 -15.57 0.67
N GLY A 50 1.56 -16.00 1.52
CA GLY A 50 2.58 -16.98 1.18
C GLY A 50 2.04 -18.40 0.98
N GLU A 51 2.84 -19.27 0.33
CA GLU A 51 2.51 -20.68 0.20
C GLU A 51 2.45 -21.32 1.60
N ASN A 52 1.26 -21.81 1.99
CA ASN A 52 0.94 -22.38 3.32
C ASN A 52 0.78 -21.37 4.47
N GLU A 53 0.71 -20.07 4.19
CA GLU A 53 0.36 -19.08 5.21
C GLU A 53 -1.16 -19.11 5.48
N ASN A 54 -1.54 -19.00 6.75
CA ASN A 54 -2.95 -18.85 7.11
C ASN A 54 -3.40 -17.42 6.78
N PRO A 55 -4.42 -17.22 5.92
CA PRO A 55 -4.92 -15.90 5.55
C PRO A 55 -5.35 -15.01 6.73
N LEU A 56 -5.74 -15.62 7.87
CA LEU A 56 -6.13 -14.89 9.08
C LEU A 56 -4.93 -14.34 9.88
N ASN A 57 -3.73 -14.87 9.64
CA ASN A 57 -2.51 -14.54 10.37
C ASN A 57 -1.55 -13.64 9.57
N VAL A 58 -1.92 -13.26 8.35
CA VAL A 58 -1.14 -12.35 7.52
C VAL A 58 -1.00 -11.01 8.22
N ASP A 59 0.23 -10.50 8.31
CA ASP A 59 0.50 -9.18 8.88
C ASP A 59 -0.10 -8.09 7.99
N LEU A 60 -1.01 -7.30 8.58
CA LEU A 60 -1.69 -6.18 7.96
C LEU A 60 -1.48 -4.90 8.78
N ASP A 61 -0.32 -4.76 9.45
CA ASP A 61 0.00 -3.60 10.28
C ASP A 61 0.58 -2.42 9.49
N TRP A 62 1.13 -2.68 8.30
CA TRP A 62 1.82 -1.68 7.48
C TRP A 62 1.23 -1.56 6.07
N CYS A 63 1.19 -0.33 5.56
CA CYS A 63 0.79 -0.02 4.20
C CYS A 63 1.73 1.04 3.63
N GLU A 64 2.15 0.86 2.37
CA GLU A 64 2.93 1.85 1.65
C GLU A 64 2.02 2.98 1.17
N PHE A 65 2.44 4.23 1.39
CA PHE A 65 1.75 5.39 0.86
C PHE A 65 2.69 6.55 0.55
N SER A 66 2.37 7.25 -0.53
CA SER A 66 3.07 8.46 -0.93
C SER A 66 2.52 9.67 -0.19
N VAL A 67 3.39 10.40 0.51
CA VAL A 67 3.05 11.65 1.20
C VAL A 67 3.59 12.81 0.38
N HIS A 68 2.71 13.78 0.10
CA HIS A 68 3.12 15.03 -0.51
C HIS A 68 3.33 16.09 0.57
N ILE A 69 4.55 16.61 0.68
CA ILE A 69 4.91 17.65 1.66
C ILE A 69 4.73 19.02 0.99
N HIS A 70 3.78 19.80 1.50
CA HIS A 70 3.55 21.17 1.05
C HIS A 70 4.45 22.17 1.78
N ASP A 71 4.70 23.32 1.12
CA ASP A 71 5.43 24.47 1.68
C ASP A 71 6.85 24.17 2.19
N LEU A 72 7.47 23.10 1.69
CA LEU A 72 8.86 22.78 1.99
C LEU A 72 9.79 23.76 1.22
N PRO A 73 10.64 24.54 1.90
CA PRO A 73 11.57 25.44 1.22
C PRO A 73 12.45 24.70 0.22
N LEU A 74 12.76 25.30 -0.93
CA LEU A 74 13.61 24.67 -1.97
C LEU A 74 14.95 24.17 -1.43
N SER A 75 15.57 24.92 -0.50
CA SER A 75 16.82 24.51 0.17
C SER A 75 16.71 23.26 1.04
N LYS A 76 15.49 22.83 1.36
CA LYS A 76 15.14 21.64 2.15
C LYS A 76 14.55 20.53 1.30
N MET A 77 14.33 20.73 0.00
CA MET A 77 13.82 19.72 -0.92
C MET A 77 14.94 18.76 -1.35
N ASN A 78 15.43 17.96 -0.42
CA ASN A 78 16.48 16.96 -0.65
C ASN A 78 16.15 15.65 0.07
N PHE A 79 16.83 14.57 -0.36
CA PHE A 79 16.58 13.22 0.15
C PHE A 79 16.82 13.09 1.67
N GLY A 80 17.79 13.82 2.23
CA GLY A 80 18.06 13.80 3.67
C GLY A 80 16.88 14.34 4.50
N VAL A 81 16.27 15.44 4.05
CA VAL A 81 15.07 15.99 4.70
C VAL A 81 13.84 15.11 4.45
N ALA A 82 13.68 14.57 3.23
CA ALA A 82 12.60 13.64 2.91
C ALA A 82 12.65 12.39 3.80
N SER A 83 13.84 11.81 3.97
CA SER A 83 14.05 10.66 4.86
C SER A 83 13.79 11.01 6.32
N LEU A 84 14.24 12.19 6.79
CA LEU A 84 13.98 12.63 8.15
C LEU A 84 12.48 12.76 8.43
N ILE A 85 11.73 13.41 7.55
CA ILE A 85 10.28 13.60 7.71
C ILE A 85 9.53 12.27 7.54
N GLY A 86 9.89 11.47 6.54
CA GLY A 86 9.24 10.17 6.31
C GLY A 86 9.41 9.23 7.51
N ASN A 87 10.59 9.23 8.14
CA ASN A 87 10.86 8.43 9.32
C ASN A 87 10.16 8.92 10.60
N THR A 88 9.60 10.14 10.63
CA THR A 88 8.71 10.55 11.75
C THR A 88 7.28 10.06 11.56
N LEU A 89 6.86 9.80 10.31
CA LEU A 89 5.54 9.28 9.98
C LEU A 89 5.48 7.75 10.02
N GLY A 90 6.60 7.08 9.73
CA GLY A 90 6.70 5.63 9.68
C GLY A 90 8.10 5.21 9.28
N LYS A 91 8.21 4.34 8.26
CA LYS A 91 9.48 3.95 7.68
C LYS A 91 9.61 4.57 6.29
N PHE A 92 10.57 5.46 6.12
CA PHE A 92 10.86 6.03 4.81
C PHE A 92 11.43 4.96 3.87
N TRP A 93 10.86 4.86 2.69
CA TRP A 93 11.30 3.93 1.64
C TRP A 93 11.99 4.66 0.49
N ASP A 94 11.32 5.64 -0.09
CA ASP A 94 11.82 6.40 -1.24
C ASP A 94 11.19 7.81 -1.30
N GLY A 95 11.77 8.70 -2.12
CA GLY A 95 11.23 10.02 -2.39
C GLY A 95 11.80 10.64 -3.67
N ASP A 96 10.93 11.29 -4.44
CA ASP A 96 11.29 12.03 -5.65
C ASP A 96 11.88 13.41 -5.27
N GLY A 97 13.13 13.41 -4.82
CA GLY A 97 13.91 14.61 -4.54
C GLY A 97 14.88 14.88 -5.68
N ARG A 98 14.93 16.13 -6.17
CA ARG A 98 16.02 16.56 -7.06
C ARG A 98 17.35 16.43 -6.30
N VAL A 99 18.27 15.66 -6.89
CA VAL A 99 19.66 15.49 -6.42
C VAL A 99 20.43 16.81 -6.55
#